data_AF-A0A2E2B1Y3-F1
#
_entry.id   AF-A0A2E2B1Y3-F1
#
_cell.length_a   1.000
_cell.length_b   1.000
_cell.length_c   1.000
_cell.angle_alpha   90.00
_cell.angle_beta   90.00
_cell.angle_gamma   90.00
#
_symmetry.space_group_name_H-M   'P 1'
#
loop_
_entity.id
_entity.type
_entity.pdbx_description
1 polymer ?
#
loop_
_entity_poly.entity_id
_entity_poly.type
_entity_poly.pdbx_seq_one_letter_code
_entity_poly.pdbx_strand_id
1 'polypeptide(L)' 'MADRVNMMHRCWMEVWKCPGFTAWELAEVSGIDYWVLERRLPALRNAGKVRNGENRVCRIKAKPCLT' A
#
# COMPACT_ATOMS: atom_id res chain seq x y z
N MET A 1 -14.86 -22.96 -1.76
CA MET A 1 -14.88 -21.56 -2.23
C MET A 1 -13.98 -20.75 -1.31
N ALA A 2 -12.67 -20.90 -1.48
CA ALA A 2 -11.71 -20.18 -0.64
C ALA A 2 -11.60 -18.73 -1.11
N ASP A 3 -11.43 -17.84 -0.14
CA ASP A 3 -10.72 -16.58 -0.30
C ASP A 3 -11.45 -15.36 -0.90
N ARG A 4 -12.49 -14.88 -0.20
CA ARG A 4 -12.60 -13.42 -0.01
C ARG A 4 -11.77 -13.02 1.20
N VAL A 5 -10.44 -13.15 1.12
CA VAL A 5 -9.58 -12.43 2.06
C VAL A 5 -9.98 -10.96 1.99
N ASN A 6 -10.34 -10.42 3.15
CA ASN A 6 -10.73 -9.03 3.30
C ASN A 6 -9.68 -8.15 2.62
N MET A 7 -10.07 -7.36 1.62
CA MET A 7 -9.14 -6.52 0.84
C MET A 7 -8.27 -5.64 1.75
N MET A 8 -8.82 -5.21 2.90
CA MET A 8 -8.09 -4.45 3.92
C MET A 8 -6.93 -5.27 4.51
N HIS A 9 -7.18 -6.54 4.83
CA HIS A 9 -6.15 -7.45 5.35
C HIS A 9 -5.09 -7.74 4.29
N ARG A 10 -5.49 -7.92 3.02
CA ARG A 10 -4.53 -8.08 1.92
C ARG A 10 -3.63 -6.85 1.78
N CYS A 11 -4.19 -5.65 1.73
CA CYS A 11 -3.40 -4.40 1.68
C CYS A 11 -2.42 -4.30 2.85
N TRP A 12 -2.86 -4.64 4.06
CA TRP A 12 -2.01 -4.64 5.24
C TRP A 12 -0.82 -5.61 5.12
N MET A 13 -1.08 -6.84 4.67
CA MET A 13 -0.04 -7.84 4.44
C MET A 13 1.00 -7.39 3.41
N GLU A 14 0.57 -6.71 2.34
CA GLU A 14 1.50 -6.22 1.31
C GLU A 14 2.39 -5.08 1.81
N VAL A 15 1.86 -4.18 2.65
CA VAL A 15 2.68 -3.16 3.34
C VAL A 15 3.74 -3.83 4.23
N TRP A 16 3.39 -4.92 4.91
CA TRP A 16 4.34 -5.68 5.75
C TRP A 16 5.43 -6.39 4.94
N LYS A 17 5.09 -6.95 3.78
CA LYS A 17 6.05 -7.62 2.89
C LYS A 17 6.98 -6.62 2.19
N CYS A 18 6.50 -5.41 1.94
CA CYS A 18 7.20 -4.39 1.17
C CYS A 18 7.36 -3.08 1.97
N PRO A 19 8.13 -3.08 3.06
CA PRO A 19 8.33 -1.88 3.86
C PRO A 19 9.04 -0.78 3.05
N GLY A 20 8.57 0.46 3.17
CA GLY A 20 9.16 1.61 2.47
C GLY A 20 8.78 1.70 0.98
N PHE A 21 7.71 1.04 0.57
CA PHE A 21 7.15 1.13 -0.77
C PHE A 21 6.02 2.16 -0.80
N THR A 22 6.03 2.99 -1.82
CA THR A 22 4.92 3.91 -2.12
C THR A 22 3.67 3.13 -2.57
N ALA A 23 2.50 3.76 -2.52
CA ALA A 23 1.24 3.13 -2.97
C ALA A 23 1.31 2.64 -4.43
N TRP A 24 2.04 3.34 -5.30
CA TRP A 24 2.27 2.91 -6.68
C TRP A 24 3.16 1.68 -6.76
N GLU A 25 4.27 1.67 -6.01
CA GLU A 25 5.17 0.51 -5.98
C GLU A 25 4.48 -0.71 -5.38
N LEU A 26 3.62 -0.53 -4.37
CA LEU A 26 2.77 -1.58 -3.82
C LEU A 26 1.80 -2.13 -4.87
N ALA A 27 1.16 -1.27 -5.68
CA ALA A 27 0.23 -1.70 -6.71
C ALA A 27 0.90 -2.65 -7.72
N GLU A 28 2.10 -2.28 -8.16
CA GLU A 28 2.89 -3.05 -9.11
C GLU A 28 3.29 -4.43 -8.56
N VAL A 29 3.83 -4.48 -7.34
CA VAL A 29 4.35 -5.76 -6.79
C VAL A 29 3.26 -6.68 -6.26
N SER A 30 2.12 -6.14 -5.81
CA SER A 30 1.04 -6.92 -5.21
C SER A 30 -0.08 -7.31 -6.18
N GLY A 31 -0.11 -6.67 -7.36
CA GLY A 31 -1.21 -6.76 -8.33
C GLY A 31 -2.53 -6.17 -7.82
N ILE A 32 -2.50 -5.40 -6.73
CA ILE A 32 -3.67 -4.68 -6.21
C ILE A 32 -3.78 -3.36 -6.98
N ASP A 33 -5.00 -3.05 -7.45
CA ASP A 33 -5.26 -1.79 -8.13
C ASP A 33 -4.86 -0.58 -7.26
N TYR A 34 -4.18 0.39 -7.87
CA TYR A 34 -3.72 1.61 -7.18
C TYR A 34 -4.85 2.35 -6.45
N TRP A 35 -6.03 2.47 -7.05
CA TRP A 35 -7.17 3.17 -6.46
C TRP A 35 -7.73 2.44 -5.23
N VAL A 36 -7.55 1.11 -5.18
CA VAL A 36 -7.85 0.35 -3.97
C VAL A 36 -6.86 0.71 -2.87
N LEU A 37 -5.56 0.74 -3.15
CA LEU A 37 -4.54 1.13 -2.17
C LEU A 37 -4.72 2.57 -1.71
N GLU A 38 -4.98 3.50 -2.62
CA GLU A 38 -5.20 4.92 -2.31
C GLU A 38 -6.37 5.13 -1.35
N ARG A 39 -7.43 4.30 -1.44
CA ARG A 39 -8.58 4.36 -0.51
C ARG A 39 -8.35 3.60 0.79
N ARG A 40 -7.62 2.48 0.76
CA ARG A 40 -7.49 1.55 1.90
C ARG A 40 -6.31 1.89 2.81
N LEU A 41 -5.19 2.36 2.28
CA LEU A 41 -4.02 2.75 3.08
C LEU A 41 -4.32 3.87 4.09
N PRO A 42 -5.10 4.92 3.74
CA PRO A 42 -5.53 5.91 4.74
C PRO A 42 -6.39 5.31 5.85
N ALA A 43 -7.27 4.35 5.54
CA ALA A 43 -8.09 3.68 6.55
C ALA A 43 -7.25 2.81 7.49
N LEU A 44 -6.26 2.08 6.96
CA LEU A 44 -5.29 1.33 7.76
C LEU A 44 -4.46 2.26 8.66
N ARG A 45 -4.06 3.43 8.15
CA ARG A 45 -3.32 4.43 8.92
C ARG A 45 -4.17 5.00 10.06
N ASN A 46 -5.41 5.37 9.77
CA ASN A 46 -6.35 5.87 10.78
C ASN A 46 -6.65 4.81 11.86
N ALA A 47 -6.63 3.52 11.49
CA ALA A 47 -6.75 2.40 12.42
C ALA A 47 -5.43 2.05 13.15
N GLY A 48 -4.35 2.81 12.94
CA GLY A 48 -3.05 2.58 13.57
C GLY A 48 -2.31 1.33 13.08
N LYS A 49 -2.71 0.74 11.95
CA LYS A 49 -2.13 -0.51 11.41
C LYS A 49 -0.91 -0.29 10.52
N VAL A 50 -0.81 0.90 9.92
CA VAL A 50 0.33 1.34 9.09
C VAL A 50 0.62 2.81 9.39
N ARG A 51 1.77 3.31 8.97
CA ARG A 51 2.15 4.73 9.07
C ARG A 51 2.75 5.19 7.76
N ASN A 52 2.67 6.48 7.47
CA ASN A 52 3.48 7.04 6.39
C ASN A 52 4.95 6.98 6.80
N GLY A 53 5.80 6.54 5.89
CA GLY A 53 7.24 6.62 5.99
C GLY A 53 7.77 7.93 5.40
N GLU A 54 9.03 7.87 4.98
CA GLU A 54 9.73 9.02 4.41
C GLU A 54 9.18 9.38 3.03
N ASN A 55 9.28 10.68 2.70
CA ASN A 55 9.05 11.14 1.34
C ASN A 55 10.27 10.77 0.49
N ARG A 56 10.08 9.92 -0.51
CA ARG A 56 11.15 9.49 -1.42
C ARG A 56 10.69 9.51 -2.86
N VAL A 57 11.63 9.47 -3.79
CA VAL A 57 11.30 9.31 -5.21
C VAL A 57 10.74 7.89 -5.44
N CYS A 58 9.49 7.84 -5.89
CA CYS A 58 8.83 6.62 -6.34
C CYS A 58 9.53 6.10 -7.58
N ARG A 59 9.90 4.82 -7.60
CA ARG A 59 10.60 4.20 -8.75
C ARG A 59 9.72 4.10 -10.00
N ILE A 60 8.39 4.05 -9.84
CA ILE A 60 7.45 3.92 -10.96
C ILE A 60 7.17 5.27 -11.61
N LYS A 61 6.89 6.30 -10.80
CA LYS A 61 6.47 7.62 -11.31
C LYS A 61 7.61 8.63 -11.43
N ALA A 62 8.81 8.29 -10.94
CA ALA A 62 9.96 9.18 -10.87
C ALA A 62 9.64 10.53 -10.20
N LYS A 63 8.72 10.54 -9.21
CA LYS A 63 8.27 11.72 -8.46
C LYS A 63 8.33 11.47 -6.95
N PRO A 64 8.56 12.50 -6.12
CA PRO A 64 8.48 12.38 -4.65
C PRO A 64 7.10 11.89 -4.21
N CYS A 65 7.06 10.87 -3.37
CA CYS A 65 5.86 10.24 -2.81
C CYS A 65 6.15 9.73 -1.39
N LEU A 66 5.11 9.70 -0.56
CA LEU A 66 5.18 9.06 0.76
C LEU A 66 5.16 7.54 0.62
N THR A 67 5.93 6.90 1.49
CA THR A 67 5.97 5.44 1.67
C THR A 67 5.07 4.97 2.80
#